data_AF-A0A5C5WSE6-F1
#
_entry.id   AF-A0A5C5WSE6-F1
#
_cell.length_a   1.000
_cell.length_b   1.000
_cell.length_c   1.000
_cell.angle_alpha   90.00
_cell.angle_beta   90.00
_cell.angle_gamma   90.00
#
_symmetry.space_group_name_H-M   'P 1'
#
loop_
_entity.id
_entity.type
_entity.pdbx_description
1 polymer ?
#
loop_
_entity_poly.entity_id
_entity_poly.type
_entity_poly.pdbx_seq_one_letter_code
_entity_poly.pdbx_strand_id
1 'polypeptide(L)'
;MRSESVNSKLDRRLLMNDFDELTLDPPGTIAVIGGGPLGVEASLYGRYLGYEVTLFETHTVGHSGEPKRNEPLPILPDQCLSSLAISALSAQHHESGPQVLPMTYGQWIDEGLGRLCQSDLLRGRVREHTAVQMIEMKPVETDDEDPDDVPDDFCLHLRNEGGDETAIFESVIIATGQGGEPKIANATDTSSVDYLFRITGNSDDLNSNDLNAHLRAGYRQISKIFASLMGREDLDLYRPKRV
;
A
#
# COMPACT_ATOMS: atom_id res chain seq x y z
N MET A 1 -14.75 23.87 51.91
CA MET A 1 -15.91 23.02 51.60
C MET A 1 -15.96 22.89 50.08
N ARG A 2 -15.64 21.67 49.60
CA ARG A 2 -15.79 21.10 48.25
C ARG A 2 -15.43 21.95 47.02
N SER A 3 -14.19 21.75 46.55
CA SER A 3 -13.86 21.71 45.12
C SER A 3 -14.22 20.33 44.58
N GLU A 4 -15.15 20.23 43.63
CA GLU A 4 -15.44 18.99 42.90
C GLU A 4 -15.41 19.24 41.40
N SER A 5 -14.59 18.43 40.73
CA SER A 5 -14.89 17.79 39.44
C SER A 5 -14.98 18.66 38.18
N VAL A 6 -13.83 19.12 37.68
CA VAL A 6 -13.61 19.33 36.24
C VAL A 6 -12.18 18.90 35.90
N ASN A 7 -11.87 17.60 35.92
CA ASN A 7 -10.64 17.10 35.29
C ASN A 7 -10.55 15.57 35.08
N SER A 8 -11.66 14.83 35.08
CA SER A 8 -11.59 13.37 34.87
C SER A 8 -11.75 12.91 33.42
N LYS A 9 -12.20 13.79 32.50
CA LYS A 9 -12.35 13.45 31.07
C LYS A 9 -11.15 13.86 30.21
N LEU A 10 -10.39 14.89 30.60
CA LEU A 10 -9.21 15.34 29.83
C LEU A 10 -7.97 14.47 30.06
N ASP A 11 -7.88 13.76 31.19
CA ASP A 11 -6.69 13.02 31.59
C ASP A 11 -6.66 11.55 31.11
N ARG A 12 -7.77 11.01 30.58
CA ARG A 12 -7.79 9.63 30.05
C ARG A 12 -7.28 9.51 28.61
N ARG A 13 -7.31 10.59 27.82
CA ARG A 13 -6.79 10.60 26.44
C ARG A 13 -5.26 10.68 26.36
N LEU A 14 -4.56 10.94 27.46
CA LEU A 14 -3.11 11.14 27.47
C LEU A 14 -2.29 9.92 27.93
N LEU A 15 -2.93 8.78 28.20
CA LEU A 15 -2.28 7.56 28.68
C LEU A 15 -2.81 6.26 28.01
N MET A 16 -3.39 6.36 26.82
CA MET A 16 -3.59 5.21 25.93
C MET A 16 -2.60 5.40 24.78
N ASN A 17 -1.83 4.36 24.48
CA ASN A 17 -0.88 4.40 23.37
C ASN A 17 -1.62 4.89 22.11
N ASP A 18 -1.08 5.90 21.43
CA ASP A 18 -1.60 6.42 20.14
C ASP A 18 -1.75 5.32 19.04
N PHE A 19 -1.34 4.08 19.32
CA PHE A 19 -1.44 2.92 18.45
C PHE A 19 -2.70 2.07 18.65
N ASP A 20 -3.39 2.15 19.79
CA ASP A 20 -4.60 1.35 20.07
C ASP A 20 -5.86 1.91 19.39
N GLU A 21 -5.82 3.13 18.84
CA GLU A 21 -7.02 3.82 18.31
C GLU A 21 -7.18 3.69 16.78
N LEU A 22 -6.14 3.24 16.05
CA LEU A 22 -6.11 3.20 14.57
C LEU A 22 -5.94 1.79 13.98
N THR A 23 -6.64 0.82 14.56
CA THR A 23 -6.64 -0.56 14.04
C THR A 23 -7.76 -0.76 13.03
N LEU A 24 -7.41 -1.32 11.86
CA LEU A 24 -8.37 -1.84 10.89
C LEU A 24 -8.34 -3.36 10.97
N ASP A 25 -9.45 -3.97 11.38
CA ASP A 25 -9.56 -5.42 11.48
C ASP A 25 -9.77 -6.07 10.10
N PRO A 26 -9.05 -7.15 9.75
CA PRO A 26 -9.38 -7.96 8.57
C PRO A 26 -10.79 -8.57 8.69
N PRO A 27 -11.62 -8.56 7.62
CA PRO A 27 -11.27 -8.25 6.23
C PRO A 27 -11.57 -6.79 5.81
N GLY A 28 -11.02 -5.79 6.50
CA GLY A 28 -11.09 -4.39 6.09
C GLY A 28 -10.57 -4.13 4.67
N THR A 29 -11.12 -3.11 4.03
CA THR A 29 -10.94 -2.77 2.62
C THR A 29 -9.85 -1.71 2.44
N ILE A 30 -8.91 -1.99 1.53
CA ILE A 30 -7.75 -1.12 1.29
C ILE A 30 -7.61 -0.84 -0.21
N ALA A 31 -7.64 0.43 -0.59
CA ALA A 31 -7.23 0.85 -1.93
C ALA A 31 -5.72 1.14 -1.95
N VAL A 32 -4.99 0.53 -2.88
CA VAL A 32 -3.59 0.87 -3.17
C VAL A 32 -3.54 1.58 -4.52
N ILE A 33 -2.90 2.74 -4.57
CA ILE A 33 -2.86 3.59 -5.78
C ILE A 33 -1.43 3.61 -6.32
N GLY A 34 -1.24 3.11 -7.53
CA GLY A 34 0.04 3.01 -8.24
C GLY A 34 0.54 1.57 -8.35
N GLY A 35 0.50 1.00 -9.55
CA GLY A 35 0.98 -0.33 -9.92
C GLY A 35 2.50 -0.41 -10.13
N GLY A 36 3.26 0.42 -9.44
CA GLY A 36 4.71 0.30 -9.34
C GLY A 36 5.13 -0.81 -8.37
N PRO A 37 6.45 -1.03 -8.19
CA PRO A 37 6.97 -2.09 -7.34
C PRO A 37 6.47 -2.00 -5.89
N LEU A 38 6.43 -0.79 -5.34
CA LEU A 38 6.00 -0.56 -3.96
C LEU A 38 4.49 -0.75 -3.78
N GLY A 39 3.67 -0.37 -4.76
CA GLY A 39 2.24 -0.61 -4.70
C GLY A 39 1.89 -2.09 -4.81
N VAL A 40 2.52 -2.82 -5.73
CA VAL A 40 2.36 -4.28 -5.84
C VAL A 40 2.74 -4.98 -4.53
N GLU A 41 3.87 -4.58 -3.92
CA GLU A 41 4.33 -5.13 -2.64
C GLU A 41 3.41 -4.78 -1.47
N ALA A 42 2.90 -3.54 -1.41
CA ALA A 42 1.91 -3.14 -0.42
C ALA A 42 0.62 -3.97 -0.54
N SER A 43 0.14 -4.19 -1.77
CA SER A 43 -1.03 -5.01 -2.01
C SER A 43 -0.82 -6.47 -1.61
N LEU A 44 0.35 -7.03 -1.94
CA LEU A 44 0.70 -8.39 -1.56
C LEU A 44 0.74 -8.55 -0.03
N TYR A 45 1.35 -7.57 0.67
CA TYR A 45 1.45 -7.56 2.12
C TYR A 45 0.06 -7.55 2.78
N GLY A 46 -0.82 -6.64 2.36
CA GLY A 46 -2.19 -6.56 2.88
C GLY A 46 -3.00 -7.84 2.64
N ARG A 47 -2.89 -8.41 1.43
CA ARG A 47 -3.56 -9.68 1.11
C ARG A 47 -3.06 -10.85 1.93
N TYR A 48 -1.76 -10.91 2.22
CA TYR A 48 -1.21 -11.95 3.09
C TYR A 48 -1.73 -11.85 4.53
N LEU A 49 -2.04 -10.65 5.01
CA LEU A 49 -2.63 -10.40 6.33
C LEU A 49 -4.16 -10.61 6.38
N GLY A 50 -4.82 -10.77 5.23
CA GLY A 50 -6.26 -11.03 5.14
C GLY A 50 -7.14 -9.83 4.81
N TYR A 51 -6.57 -8.65 4.54
CA TYR A 51 -7.32 -7.46 4.11
C TYR A 51 -7.87 -7.61 2.69
N GLU A 52 -9.02 -7.02 2.38
CA GLU A 52 -9.53 -6.94 1.00
C GLU A 52 -8.88 -5.76 0.27
N VAL A 53 -7.84 -6.06 -0.49
CA VAL A 53 -7.06 -5.05 -1.21
C VAL A 53 -7.50 -4.93 -2.67
N THR A 54 -7.63 -3.70 -3.17
CA THR A 54 -7.70 -3.38 -4.61
C THR A 54 -6.55 -2.46 -5.01
N LEU A 55 -5.77 -2.87 -6.01
CA LEU A 55 -4.68 -2.07 -6.60
C LEU A 55 -5.18 -1.35 -7.85
N PHE A 56 -5.06 -0.03 -7.90
CA PHE A 56 -5.40 0.81 -9.04
C PHE A 56 -4.15 1.31 -9.74
N GLU A 57 -4.07 1.12 -11.05
CA GLU A 57 -2.98 1.63 -11.90
C GLU A 57 -3.58 2.35 -13.12
N THR A 58 -3.10 3.58 -13.36
CA THR A 58 -3.56 4.43 -14.47
C THR A 58 -3.21 3.85 -15.84
N HIS A 59 -2.08 3.16 -15.94
CA HIS A 59 -1.60 2.50 -17.15
C HIS A 59 -1.58 1.00 -16.92
N THR A 60 -0.42 0.37 -17.11
CA THR A 60 -0.15 -1.03 -16.81
C THR A 60 0.80 -1.14 -15.62
N VAL A 61 0.80 -2.28 -14.94
CA VAL A 61 1.75 -2.56 -13.86
C VAL A 61 3.18 -2.37 -14.36
N GLY A 62 4.00 -1.68 -13.56
CA GLY A 62 5.40 -1.39 -13.90
C GLY A 62 5.60 -0.32 -14.97
N HIS A 63 4.56 0.43 -15.39
CA HIS A 63 4.64 1.42 -16.46
C HIS A 63 5.80 2.42 -16.31
N SER A 64 6.14 2.83 -15.08
CA SER A 64 7.26 3.76 -14.84
C SER A 64 8.62 3.24 -15.32
N GLY A 65 8.78 1.91 -15.45
CA GLY A 65 9.98 1.27 -15.96
C GLY A 65 10.00 1.08 -17.48
N GLU A 66 8.89 1.31 -18.18
CA GLU A 66 8.77 1.12 -19.64
C GLU A 66 9.81 1.92 -20.46
N PRO A 67 10.12 3.19 -20.15
CA PRO A 67 11.15 3.92 -20.87
C PRO A 67 12.54 3.25 -20.84
N LYS A 68 12.81 2.44 -19.80
CA LYS A 68 14.06 1.72 -19.58
C LYS A 68 13.94 0.22 -19.84
N ARG A 69 12.84 -0.25 -20.46
CA ARG A 69 12.49 -1.68 -20.59
C ARG A 69 13.63 -2.56 -21.11
N ASN A 70 14.43 -2.05 -22.05
CA ASN A 70 15.54 -2.78 -22.68
C ASN A 70 16.89 -2.60 -21.96
N GLU A 71 16.95 -1.74 -20.95
CA GLU A 71 18.15 -1.54 -20.15
C GLU A 71 18.31 -2.68 -19.13
N PRO A 72 19.56 -3.08 -18.80
CA PRO A 72 19.80 -4.02 -17.72
C PRO A 72 19.33 -3.43 -16.39
N LEU A 73 18.74 -4.27 -15.56
CA LEU A 73 18.39 -3.90 -14.20
C LEU A 73 19.68 -3.59 -13.42
N PRO A 74 19.75 -2.49 -12.67
CA PRO A 74 21.00 -2.07 -12.01
C PRO A 74 21.38 -2.96 -10.82
N ILE A 75 20.47 -3.81 -10.38
CA ILE A 75 20.62 -4.76 -9.27
C ILE A 75 20.08 -6.13 -9.69
N LEU A 76 20.46 -7.17 -8.95
CA LEU A 76 20.00 -8.53 -9.23
C LEU A 76 18.49 -8.66 -8.94
N PRO A 77 17.77 -9.51 -9.68
CA PRO A 77 16.30 -9.63 -9.56
C PRO A 77 15.81 -10.02 -8.16
N ASP A 78 16.58 -10.84 -7.44
CA ASP A 78 16.31 -11.26 -6.06
C ASP A 78 16.41 -10.11 -5.05
N GLN A 79 17.01 -8.99 -5.44
CA GLN A 79 17.08 -7.77 -4.64
C GLN A 79 15.95 -6.77 -4.95
N CYS A 80 15.18 -7.01 -6.02
CA CYS A 80 14.08 -6.15 -6.44
C CYS A 80 12.73 -6.54 -5.84
N LEU A 81 12.65 -7.73 -5.23
CA LEU A 81 11.45 -8.28 -4.65
C LEU A 81 11.68 -8.61 -3.18
N SER A 82 10.63 -8.52 -2.38
CA SER A 82 10.67 -8.91 -0.98
C SER A 82 10.70 -10.43 -0.81
N SER A 83 11.08 -10.89 0.38
CA SER A 83 11.01 -12.32 0.75
C SER A 83 9.59 -12.88 0.66
N LEU A 84 8.58 -12.05 0.91
CA LEU A 84 7.17 -12.39 0.75
C LEU A 84 6.82 -12.59 -0.73
N ALA A 85 7.23 -11.66 -1.60
CA ALA A 85 7.04 -11.77 -3.05
C ALA A 85 7.73 -13.00 -3.64
N ILE A 86 8.98 -13.26 -3.25
CA ILE A 86 9.72 -14.45 -3.67
C ILE A 86 8.99 -15.73 -3.24
N SER A 87 8.46 -15.76 -2.01
CA SER A 87 7.70 -16.90 -1.50
C SER A 87 6.39 -17.11 -2.26
N ALA A 88 5.67 -16.02 -2.56
CA ALA A 88 4.41 -16.05 -3.33
C ALA A 88 4.62 -16.55 -4.77
N LEU A 89 5.72 -16.16 -5.42
CA LEU A 89 6.10 -16.67 -6.74
C LEU A 89 6.51 -18.15 -6.68
N SER A 90 7.29 -18.52 -5.67
CA SER A 90 7.76 -19.90 -5.50
C SER A 90 6.61 -20.88 -5.23
N ALA A 91 5.57 -20.46 -4.51
CA ALA A 91 4.40 -21.29 -4.23
C ALA A 91 3.58 -21.64 -5.49
N GLN A 92 3.68 -20.84 -6.56
CA GLN A 92 2.96 -21.06 -7.82
C GLN A 92 3.72 -21.94 -8.82
N HIS A 93 5.04 -22.09 -8.64
CA HIS A 93 5.88 -22.85 -9.56
C HIS A 93 6.42 -24.11 -8.88
N HIS A 94 5.88 -25.27 -9.28
CA HIS A 94 6.36 -26.57 -8.82
C HIS A 94 7.76 -26.96 -9.33
N GLU A 95 8.34 -26.22 -10.29
CA GLU A 95 9.64 -26.54 -10.87
C GLU A 95 10.51 -25.29 -11.08
N SER A 96 11.75 -25.40 -10.60
CA SER A 96 12.88 -24.46 -10.70
C SER A 96 12.74 -23.17 -9.89
N GLY A 97 13.50 -23.11 -8.78
CA GLY A 97 13.68 -21.87 -8.00
C GLY A 97 14.24 -20.72 -8.86
N PRO A 98 14.12 -19.47 -8.38
CA PRO A 98 14.47 -18.29 -9.17
C PRO A 98 15.91 -18.38 -9.68
N GLN A 99 16.10 -18.44 -11.00
CA GLN A 99 17.42 -18.29 -11.60
C GLN A 99 17.86 -16.85 -11.41
N VAL A 100 18.88 -16.64 -10.57
CA VAL A 100 19.51 -15.34 -10.38
C VAL A 100 20.41 -15.08 -11.59
N LEU A 101 19.82 -14.56 -12.66
CA LEU A 101 20.52 -14.09 -13.85
C LEU A 101 20.30 -12.57 -14.00
N PRO A 102 21.28 -11.82 -14.53
CA PRO A 102 21.03 -10.45 -14.94
C PRO A 102 19.83 -10.41 -15.90
N MET A 103 18.89 -9.50 -15.64
CA MET A 103 17.69 -9.34 -16.46
C MET A 103 17.47 -7.86 -16.78
N THR A 104 16.68 -7.56 -17.80
CA THR A 104 16.28 -6.19 -18.13
C THR A 104 15.12 -5.71 -17.27
N TYR A 105 14.85 -4.39 -17.26
CA TYR A 105 13.64 -3.86 -16.62
C TYR A 105 12.38 -4.53 -17.15
N GLY A 106 12.28 -4.77 -18.47
CA GLY A 106 11.13 -5.43 -19.07
C GLY A 106 10.93 -6.86 -18.59
N GLN A 107 12.02 -7.63 -18.50
CA GLN A 107 11.94 -8.99 -17.96
C GLN A 107 11.51 -8.98 -16.50
N TRP A 108 12.02 -8.04 -15.70
CA TRP A 108 11.59 -7.90 -14.30
C TRP A 108 10.13 -7.46 -14.15
N ILE A 109 9.65 -6.55 -14.99
CA ILE A 109 8.25 -6.12 -15.02
C ILE A 109 7.36 -7.32 -15.36
N ASP A 110 7.69 -8.07 -16.42
CA ASP A 110 6.85 -9.18 -16.89
C ASP A 110 6.90 -10.40 -15.94
N GLU A 111 8.11 -10.83 -15.59
CA GLU A 111 8.35 -12.08 -14.86
C GLU A 111 8.30 -11.90 -13.34
N GLY A 112 8.56 -10.69 -12.85
CA GLY A 112 8.46 -10.32 -11.43
C GLY A 112 7.09 -9.73 -11.10
N LEU A 113 6.89 -8.46 -11.43
CA LEU A 113 5.68 -7.71 -11.03
C LEU A 113 4.40 -8.28 -11.67
N GLY A 114 4.43 -8.57 -12.97
CA GLY A 114 3.31 -9.13 -13.72
C GLY A 114 2.86 -10.47 -13.17
N ARG A 115 3.81 -11.39 -12.89
CA ARG A 115 3.49 -12.67 -12.26
C ARG A 115 2.97 -12.54 -10.83
N LEU A 116 3.50 -11.60 -10.04
CA LEU A 116 2.96 -11.32 -8.71
C LEU A 116 1.49 -10.88 -8.78
N CYS A 117 1.15 -10.00 -9.72
CA CYS A 117 -0.23 -9.57 -9.95
C CYS A 117 -1.15 -10.73 -10.40
N GLN A 118 -0.59 -11.78 -11.01
CA GLN A 118 -1.31 -12.99 -11.42
C GLN A 118 -1.35 -14.09 -10.33
N SER A 119 -0.69 -13.87 -9.18
CA SER A 119 -0.71 -14.79 -8.04
C SER A 119 -2.09 -14.98 -7.45
N ASP A 120 -2.31 -16.08 -6.72
CA ASP A 120 -3.59 -16.32 -6.04
C ASP A 120 -3.94 -15.21 -5.02
N LEU A 121 -2.93 -14.49 -4.50
CA LEU A 121 -3.14 -13.37 -3.58
C LEU A 121 -3.69 -12.12 -4.29
N LEU A 122 -3.23 -11.81 -5.50
CA LEU A 122 -3.53 -10.56 -6.22
C LEU A 122 -4.42 -10.70 -7.45
N ARG A 123 -4.62 -11.93 -7.96
CA ARG A 123 -5.44 -12.17 -9.15
C ARG A 123 -6.86 -11.64 -8.92
N GLY A 124 -7.35 -10.87 -9.89
CA GLY A 124 -8.68 -10.24 -9.84
C GLY A 124 -8.78 -9.00 -8.94
N ARG A 125 -7.66 -8.56 -8.35
CA ARG A 125 -7.61 -7.40 -7.45
C ARG A 125 -6.81 -6.23 -8.00
N VAL A 126 -6.26 -6.37 -9.20
CA VAL A 126 -5.50 -5.33 -9.90
C VAL A 126 -6.37 -4.76 -11.01
N ARG A 127 -6.57 -3.44 -10.99
CA ARG A 127 -7.32 -2.67 -11.97
C ARG A 127 -6.36 -1.74 -12.71
N GLU A 128 -5.84 -2.25 -13.82
CA GLU A 128 -5.09 -1.44 -14.80
C GLU A 128 -6.02 -0.50 -15.56
N HIS A 129 -5.46 0.49 -16.25
CA HIS A 129 -6.18 1.51 -17.01
C HIS A 129 -7.26 2.24 -16.20
N THR A 130 -7.05 2.36 -14.89
CA THR A 130 -8.01 2.94 -13.94
C THR A 130 -7.30 4.01 -13.11
N ALA A 131 -7.52 5.26 -13.47
CA ALA A 131 -6.90 6.41 -12.82
C ALA A 131 -7.74 6.90 -11.65
N VAL A 132 -7.15 6.97 -10.44
CA VAL A 132 -7.79 7.64 -9.31
C VAL A 132 -7.62 9.15 -9.49
N GLN A 133 -8.71 9.85 -9.79
CA GLN A 133 -8.69 11.30 -10.04
C GLN A 133 -8.77 12.10 -8.73
N MET A 134 -9.61 11.62 -7.81
CA MET A 134 -9.90 12.30 -6.56
C MET A 134 -10.21 11.31 -5.45
N ILE A 135 -9.85 11.66 -4.22
CA ILE A 135 -10.22 10.98 -2.98
C ILE A 135 -11.02 11.97 -2.14
N GLU A 136 -12.23 11.57 -1.75
CA GLU A 136 -13.12 12.31 -0.84
C GLU A 136 -13.35 11.48 0.43
N MET A 137 -13.35 12.11 1.60
CA MET A 137 -13.72 11.45 2.85
C MET A 137 -15.24 11.56 3.04
N LYS A 138 -15.89 10.46 3.42
CA LYS A 138 -17.32 10.39 3.66
C LYS A 138 -17.60 9.78 5.03
N PRO A 139 -18.43 10.44 5.85
CA PRO A 139 -18.91 9.84 7.09
C PRO A 139 -19.55 8.48 6.83
N VAL A 140 -19.22 7.51 7.67
CA VAL A 140 -19.83 6.19 7.62
C VAL A 140 -21.27 6.30 8.11
N GLU A 141 -22.21 5.76 7.34
CA GLU A 141 -23.59 5.63 7.79
C GLU A 141 -23.67 4.44 8.77
N THR A 142 -23.68 4.73 10.07
CA THR A 142 -23.87 3.72 11.12
C THR A 142 -25.20 3.93 11.85
N ASP A 143 -25.78 2.84 12.34
CA ASP A 143 -26.94 2.88 13.25
C ASP A 143 -26.50 3.08 14.72
N ASP A 144 -25.20 3.29 14.98
CA ASP A 144 -24.65 3.42 16.33
C ASP A 144 -24.96 4.78 16.95
N GLU A 145 -25.07 4.80 18.28
CA GLU A 145 -25.52 5.97 19.05
C GLU A 145 -24.50 7.14 19.06
N ASP A 146 -23.25 6.91 18.64
CA ASP A 146 -22.19 7.92 18.53
C ASP A 146 -21.44 7.79 17.17
N PRO A 147 -21.97 8.39 16.09
CA PRO A 147 -21.33 8.34 14.77
C PRO A 147 -19.99 9.09 14.70
N ASP A 148 -19.66 9.89 15.72
CA ASP A 148 -18.39 10.64 15.80
C ASP A 148 -17.19 9.75 16.21
N ASP A 149 -17.42 8.50 16.64
CA ASP A 149 -16.35 7.55 17.03
C ASP A 149 -15.88 6.65 15.87
N VAL A 150 -16.55 6.68 14.71
CA VAL A 150 -16.16 5.89 13.54
C VAL A 150 -15.46 6.80 12.52
N PRO A 151 -14.21 6.48 12.11
CA PRO A 151 -13.49 7.23 11.08
C PRO A 151 -14.24 7.26 9.75
N ASP A 152 -14.10 8.36 9.00
CA ASP A 152 -14.66 8.50 7.65
C ASP A 152 -14.07 7.46 6.69
N ASP A 153 -14.91 6.96 5.78
CA ASP A 153 -14.49 6.15 4.64
C ASP A 153 -13.94 7.01 3.50
N PHE A 154 -13.13 6.42 2.63
CA PHE A 154 -12.60 7.05 1.42
C PHE A 154 -13.42 6.69 0.18
N CYS A 155 -14.08 7.69 -0.38
CA CYS A 155 -14.71 7.63 -1.70
C CYS A 155 -13.71 8.04 -2.79
N LEU A 156 -13.25 7.05 -3.57
CA LEU A 156 -12.37 7.24 -4.72
C LEU A 156 -13.20 7.52 -5.96
N HIS A 157 -12.88 8.61 -6.66
CA HIS A 157 -13.38 8.91 -7.99
C HIS A 157 -12.40 8.38 -9.03
N LEU A 158 -12.84 7.38 -9.78
CA LEU A 158 -12.02 6.64 -10.71
C LEU A 158 -12.43 7.01 -12.15
N ARG A 159 -11.44 6.98 -13.05
CA ARG A 159 -11.65 7.13 -14.49
C ARG A 159 -11.03 5.94 -15.21
N ASN A 160 -11.84 5.22 -15.96
CA ASN A 160 -11.42 4.10 -16.79
C ASN A 160 -11.99 4.23 -18.22
N GLU A 161 -11.71 3.25 -19.09
CA GLU A 161 -12.24 3.24 -20.47
C GLU A 161 -13.79 3.19 -20.55
N GLY A 162 -14.43 2.60 -19.54
CA GLY A 162 -15.88 2.51 -19.39
C GLY A 162 -16.54 3.79 -18.84
N GLY A 163 -15.76 4.76 -18.38
CA GLY A 163 -16.23 6.05 -17.89
C GLY A 163 -15.75 6.39 -16.48
N ASP A 164 -16.44 7.37 -15.89
CA ASP A 164 -16.21 7.77 -14.50
C ASP A 164 -17.03 6.86 -13.57
N GLU A 165 -16.40 6.36 -12.50
CA GLU A 165 -17.02 5.51 -11.48
C GLU A 165 -16.56 5.94 -10.08
N THR A 166 -17.21 5.43 -9.03
CA THR A 166 -16.82 5.67 -7.65
C THR A 166 -16.72 4.36 -6.87
N ALA A 167 -15.77 4.28 -5.94
CA ALA A 167 -15.60 3.14 -5.05
C ALA A 167 -15.26 3.62 -3.63
N ILE A 168 -15.69 2.87 -2.61
CA ILE A 168 -15.52 3.22 -1.19
C ILE A 168 -14.55 2.22 -0.54
N PHE A 169 -13.65 2.73 0.30
CA PHE A 169 -12.63 1.95 1.02
C PHE A 169 -12.40 2.54 2.41
N GLU A 170 -12.09 1.69 3.40
CA GLU A 170 -11.77 2.12 4.77
C GLU A 170 -10.34 2.69 4.89
N SER A 171 -9.43 2.27 4.01
CA SER A 171 -8.05 2.78 4.00
C SER A 171 -7.51 2.97 2.58
N VAL A 172 -6.61 3.93 2.42
CA VAL A 172 -5.94 4.24 1.16
C VAL A 172 -4.44 4.29 1.35
N ILE A 173 -3.70 3.59 0.49
CA ILE A 173 -2.24 3.65 0.40
C ILE A 173 -1.84 4.23 -0.96
N ILE A 174 -1.29 5.44 -0.96
CA ILE A 174 -0.76 6.09 -2.16
C ILE A 174 0.69 5.64 -2.36
N ALA A 175 0.94 4.89 -3.41
CA ALA A 175 2.25 4.39 -3.84
C ALA A 175 2.64 4.92 -5.23
N THR A 176 2.13 6.09 -5.60
CA THR A 176 2.44 6.75 -6.87
C THR A 176 3.80 7.44 -6.83
N GLY A 177 4.57 7.34 -7.91
CA GLY A 177 5.78 8.16 -8.10
C GLY A 177 5.45 9.64 -8.36
N GLN A 178 6.47 10.43 -8.67
CA GLN A 178 6.31 11.86 -8.99
C GLN A 178 5.36 12.06 -10.18
N GLY A 179 4.34 12.89 -10.00
CA GLY A 179 3.43 13.33 -11.08
C GLY A 179 2.13 12.52 -11.25
N GLY A 180 1.89 11.51 -10.41
CA GLY A 180 0.69 10.67 -10.47
C GLY A 180 -0.26 10.79 -9.28
N GLU A 181 -0.07 11.76 -8.39
CA GLU A 181 -0.86 11.82 -7.15
C GLU A 181 -2.33 12.20 -7.41
N PRO A 182 -3.29 11.47 -6.82
CA PRO A 182 -4.69 11.84 -6.87
C PRO A 182 -4.93 13.14 -6.10
N LYS A 183 -5.94 13.92 -6.52
CA LYS A 183 -6.39 15.07 -5.73
C LYS A 183 -7.07 14.57 -4.46
N ILE A 184 -6.76 15.16 -3.32
CA ILE A 184 -7.50 14.85 -2.08
C ILE A 184 -8.40 16.05 -1.81
N ALA A 185 -9.71 15.80 -1.76
CA ALA A 185 -10.70 16.83 -1.52
C ALA A 185 -10.55 17.37 -0.10
N ASN A 186 -10.65 18.69 0.05
CA ASN A 186 -10.72 19.41 1.33
C ASN A 186 -9.53 19.24 2.32
N ALA A 187 -8.47 18.52 1.94
CA ALA A 187 -7.30 18.35 2.79
C ALA A 187 -6.24 19.44 2.49
N THR A 188 -6.14 20.42 3.38
CA THR A 188 -5.03 21.39 3.39
C THR A 188 -3.73 20.75 3.89
N ASP A 189 -3.83 19.71 4.72
CA ASP A 189 -2.75 18.85 5.18
C ASP A 189 -3.24 17.40 5.13
N THR A 190 -2.51 16.53 4.44
CA THR A 190 -2.87 15.11 4.28
C THR A 190 -2.04 14.20 5.19
N SER A 191 -1.12 14.78 5.98
CA SER A 191 -0.26 14.04 6.90
C SER A 191 -0.96 13.66 8.21
N SER A 192 -2.14 14.23 8.47
CA SER A 192 -2.95 14.02 9.68
C SER A 192 -4.27 13.29 9.41
N VAL A 193 -4.44 12.70 8.23
CA VAL A 193 -5.65 11.95 7.89
C VAL A 193 -5.41 10.49 8.25
N ASP A 194 -6.18 9.98 9.21
CA ASP A 194 -6.12 8.60 9.63
C ASP A 194 -6.45 7.66 8.47
N TYR A 195 -5.82 6.49 8.44
CA TYR A 195 -6.00 5.47 7.39
C TYR A 195 -5.63 5.89 5.95
N LEU A 196 -5.15 7.11 5.74
CA LEU A 196 -4.54 7.58 4.50
C LEU A 196 -3.01 7.55 4.61
N PHE A 197 -2.37 6.63 3.90
CA PHE A 197 -0.93 6.45 3.94
C PHE A 197 -0.27 6.81 2.61
N ARG A 198 0.99 7.22 2.67
CA ARG A 198 1.84 7.47 1.51
C ARG A 198 3.12 6.68 1.62
N ILE A 199 3.46 5.98 0.55
CA ILE A 199 4.76 5.34 0.40
C ILE A 199 5.60 6.26 -0.48
N THR A 200 6.43 7.08 0.16
CA THR A 200 7.33 7.99 -0.56
C THR A 200 8.64 7.27 -0.82
N GLY A 201 8.96 7.14 -2.10
CA GLY A 201 10.33 6.89 -2.51
C GLY A 201 10.99 8.23 -2.82
N ASN A 202 12.15 8.54 -2.22
CA ASN A 202 12.94 9.70 -2.67
C ASN A 202 13.20 9.51 -4.17
N SER A 203 12.61 10.39 -4.97
CA SER A 203 12.42 10.22 -6.41
C SER A 203 13.47 10.93 -7.27
N ASP A 204 14.41 11.64 -6.64
CA ASP A 204 15.47 12.33 -7.36
C ASP A 204 16.60 11.38 -7.80
N ASP A 205 16.59 10.12 -7.35
CA ASP A 205 17.72 9.20 -7.48
C ASP A 205 17.35 7.88 -8.18
N LEU A 206 16.78 7.94 -9.39
CA LEU A 206 16.82 6.79 -10.32
C LEU A 206 18.19 6.65 -11.01
N ASN A 207 19.27 6.99 -10.30
CA ASN A 207 20.62 6.54 -10.59
C ASN A 207 20.78 5.11 -10.04
N SER A 208 21.51 4.26 -10.77
CA SER A 208 21.63 2.82 -10.52
C SER A 208 22.00 2.41 -9.09
N ASN A 209 22.70 3.27 -8.34
CA ASN A 209 23.13 2.99 -6.97
C ASN A 209 22.03 3.12 -5.90
N ASP A 210 20.88 3.75 -6.18
CA ASP A 210 19.87 4.04 -5.16
C ASP A 210 18.58 3.20 -5.27
N LEU A 211 18.40 2.42 -6.36
CA LEU A 211 17.18 1.62 -6.54
C LEU A 211 16.95 0.60 -5.39
N ASN A 212 18.00 -0.08 -4.92
CA ASN A 212 17.87 -1.04 -3.82
C ASN A 212 17.52 -0.33 -2.51
N ALA A 213 18.19 0.78 -2.21
CA ALA A 213 17.94 1.54 -1.00
C ALA A 213 16.52 2.14 -1.01
N HIS A 214 16.05 2.62 -2.17
CA HIS A 214 14.69 3.08 -2.41
C HIS A 214 13.65 1.98 -2.15
N LEU A 215 13.81 0.79 -2.76
CA LEU A 215 12.89 -0.33 -2.55
C LEU A 215 12.87 -0.76 -1.07
N ARG A 216 14.04 -0.88 -0.43
CA ARG A 216 14.13 -1.20 1.00
C ARG A 216 13.50 -0.14 1.89
N ALA A 217 13.60 1.14 1.54
CA ALA A 217 12.93 2.22 2.26
C ALA A 217 11.41 2.08 2.15
N GLY A 218 10.89 1.80 0.95
CA GLY A 218 9.48 1.51 0.73
C GLY A 218 9.00 0.29 1.52
N TYR A 219 9.75 -0.81 1.54
CA TYR A 219 9.40 -2.01 2.32
C TYR A 219 9.28 -1.74 3.82
N ARG A 220 10.15 -0.88 4.38
CA ARG A 220 10.03 -0.44 5.77
C ARG A 220 8.77 0.39 6.01
N GLN A 221 8.40 1.26 5.07
CA GLN A 221 7.16 2.03 5.16
C GLN A 221 5.93 1.12 5.10
N ILE A 222 5.89 0.17 4.15
CA ILE A 222 4.81 -0.84 4.05
C ILE A 222 4.66 -1.60 5.36
N SER A 223 5.76 -2.12 5.91
CA SER A 223 5.73 -2.86 7.17
C SER A 223 5.19 -2.00 8.31
N LYS A 224 5.61 -0.73 8.39
CA LYS A 224 5.13 0.21 9.42
C LYS A 224 3.64 0.53 9.27
N ILE A 225 3.15 0.73 8.05
CA ILE A 225 1.72 0.98 7.78
C ILE A 225 0.88 -0.20 8.28
N PHE A 226 1.22 -1.42 7.86
CA PHE A 226 0.45 -2.59 8.27
C PHE A 226 0.63 -2.98 9.75
N ALA A 227 1.80 -2.68 10.34
CA ALA A 227 1.99 -2.79 11.78
C ALA A 227 1.03 -1.87 12.56
N SER A 228 0.85 -0.64 12.07
CA SER A 228 -0.13 0.31 12.62
C SER A 228 -1.56 -0.19 12.47
N LEU A 229 -1.95 -0.59 11.25
CA LEU A 229 -3.31 -1.08 10.98
C LEU A 229 -3.69 -2.31 11.80
N MET A 230 -2.73 -3.16 12.17
CA MET A 230 -2.97 -4.36 12.97
C MET A 230 -2.79 -4.14 14.48
N GLY A 231 -2.41 -2.95 14.93
CA GLY A 231 -2.06 -2.71 16.33
C GLY A 231 -0.85 -3.55 16.81
N ARG A 232 0.09 -3.84 15.90
CA ARG A 232 1.22 -4.76 16.14
C ARG A 232 2.55 -4.17 15.71
N GLU A 233 3.23 -3.49 16.63
CA GLU A 233 4.54 -2.84 16.38
C GLU A 233 5.64 -3.81 15.90
N ASP A 234 5.52 -5.10 16.21
CA ASP A 234 6.51 -6.12 15.86
C ASP A 234 6.27 -6.81 14.50
N LEU A 235 5.20 -6.44 13.80
CA LEU A 235 4.80 -7.07 12.55
C LEU A 235 5.72 -6.66 11.40
N ASP A 236 6.47 -7.63 10.88
CA ASP A 236 7.34 -7.46 9.72
C ASP A 236 7.41 -8.78 8.94
N LEU A 237 6.61 -8.90 7.88
CA LEU A 237 6.55 -10.09 7.02
C LEU A 237 7.78 -10.20 6.10
N TYR A 238 8.56 -9.13 5.96
CA TYR A 238 9.75 -9.13 5.12
C TYR A 238 10.97 -9.69 5.85
N ARG A 239 10.96 -9.72 7.19
CA ARG A 239 12.01 -10.35 7.98
C ARG A 239 12.17 -11.83 7.60
N PRO A 240 13.40 -12.28 7.32
CA PRO A 240 13.67 -13.70 7.15
C PRO A 240 13.22 -14.46 8.39
N LYS A 241 12.46 -15.54 8.20
CA LYS A 241 12.18 -16.49 9.28
C LYS A 241 13.51 -17.05 9.75
N ARG A 242 13.84 -16.88 11.04
CA ARG A 242 14.97 -17.58 11.65
C ARG A 242 14.61 -19.06 11.63
N VAL A 243 15.28 -19.82 10.78
CA VAL A 243 15.23 -21.30 10.75
C VAL A 243 16.18 -21.84 11.81
#